data_AF-A0A198Z7C4-F1
#
_entry.id   AF-A0A198Z7C4-F1
#
_cell.length_a   1.000
_cell.length_b   1.000
_cell.length_c   1.000
_cell.angle_alpha   90.00
_cell.angle_beta   90.00
_cell.angle_gamma   90.00
#
_symmetry.space_group_name_H-M   'P 1'
#
loop_
_entity.id
_entity.type
_entity.pdbx_description
1 polymer ?
#
loop_
_entity_poly.entity_id
_entity_poly.type
_entity_poly.pdbx_seq_one_letter_code
_entity_poly.pdbx_strand_id
1 'polypeptide(L)'
;MILGKDSPNGKRFAQRSPRGQISKAYGFDLSPLLERLPEFTNQVQAIEDKRRVRGEVLDELTIHRRSAQELLRTLAETLPSIDVNDLTARAAELVRVAPRRSGAGSPDDVRDAWRTIREEAEGRFHAASGGKVCRHKDNNTNAPDESCNNANDNPKDPQRTSASSNADDLRTACPEAMQFIGDVRSDRDLIMGVSRMRGAFGVSASGWEKAILEIGALCASATLVYVIEMQARRATGSDPVENPGGYFRAMVRLIKAGRFDLTREILEMKAHITRSNPLVGLASA
;
A
#
# COMPACT_ATOMS: atom_id res chain seq x y z
N MET A 1 -26.85 33.39 1.08
CA MET A 1 -28.27 33.61 0.72
C MET A 1 -28.27 34.11 -0.71
N ILE A 2 -29.01 33.45 -1.61
CA ILE A 2 -29.12 33.91 -3.01
C ILE A 2 -30.18 35.01 -3.02
N LEU A 3 -29.82 36.20 -3.47
CA LEU A 3 -30.74 37.34 -3.53
C LEU A 3 -31.39 37.39 -4.91
N GLY A 4 -32.72 37.41 -4.94
CA GLY A 4 -33.50 37.54 -6.17
C GLY A 4 -33.77 39.01 -6.50
N LYS A 5 -33.55 39.39 -7.75
CA LYS A 5 -33.95 40.70 -8.29
C LYS A 5 -34.93 40.47 -9.44
N ASP A 6 -36.22 40.45 -9.10
CA ASP A 6 -37.27 40.08 -10.05
C ASP A 6 -37.52 41.20 -11.06
N SER A 7 -37.72 40.80 -12.33
CA SER A 7 -38.16 41.74 -13.35
C SER A 7 -39.69 41.85 -13.33
N PRO A 8 -40.24 43.00 -13.77
CA PRO A 8 -41.69 43.19 -13.87
C PRO A 8 -42.43 42.15 -14.73
N ASN A 9 -41.69 41.43 -15.59
CA ASN A 9 -42.23 40.46 -16.54
C ASN A 9 -41.86 39.01 -16.18
N GLY A 10 -41.27 38.76 -15.00
CA GLY A 10 -40.85 37.44 -14.52
C GLY A 10 -39.69 36.80 -15.30
N LYS A 11 -39.09 37.49 -16.27
CA LYS A 11 -37.96 36.98 -17.10
C LYS A 11 -36.61 37.46 -16.55
N ARG A 12 -35.57 36.64 -16.76
CA ARG A 12 -34.18 36.95 -16.40
C ARG A 12 -33.46 37.56 -17.59
N PHE A 13 -33.03 38.82 -17.49
CA PHE A 13 -32.30 39.51 -18.57
C PHE A 13 -31.43 40.64 -18.02
N ALA A 14 -30.35 40.94 -18.74
CA ALA A 14 -29.48 42.07 -18.48
C ALA A 14 -29.68 43.13 -19.56
N GLN A 15 -30.10 44.32 -19.16
CA GLN A 15 -30.19 45.49 -20.03
C GLN A 15 -28.80 46.11 -20.15
N ARG A 16 -28.32 46.28 -21.39
CA ARG A 16 -27.00 46.84 -21.69
C ARG A 16 -27.12 48.25 -22.25
N SER A 17 -26.14 49.09 -21.94
CA SER A 17 -25.99 50.43 -22.51
C SER A 17 -25.57 50.35 -23.99
N PRO A 18 -25.67 51.46 -24.76
CA PRO A 18 -25.20 51.50 -26.15
C PRO A 18 -23.70 51.16 -26.33
N ARG A 19 -22.91 51.26 -25.25
CA ARG A 19 -21.49 50.88 -25.21
C ARG A 19 -21.27 49.42 -24.76
N GLY A 20 -22.33 48.65 -24.56
CA GLY A 20 -22.28 47.22 -24.20
C GLY A 20 -22.16 46.91 -22.70
N GLN A 21 -22.04 47.93 -21.84
CA GLN A 21 -21.98 47.76 -20.37
C GLN A 21 -23.35 47.41 -19.80
N ILE A 22 -23.41 46.50 -18.82
CA ILE A 22 -24.66 46.12 -18.15
C ILE A 22 -25.14 47.31 -17.30
N SER A 23 -26.35 47.81 -17.55
CA SER A 23 -26.95 48.92 -16.79
C SER A 23 -27.93 48.43 -15.72
N LYS A 24 -28.75 47.41 -16.03
CA LYS A 24 -29.67 46.76 -15.08
C LYS A 24 -29.69 45.27 -15.35
N ALA A 25 -29.43 44.46 -14.32
CA ALA A 25 -29.57 43.01 -14.39
C ALA A 25 -30.73 42.57 -13.48
N TYR A 26 -31.61 41.74 -14.03
CA TYR A 26 -32.71 41.10 -13.30
C TYR A 26 -32.50 39.58 -13.33
N GLY A 27 -32.52 38.94 -12.16
CA GLY A 27 -32.14 37.54 -11.96
C GLY A 27 -31.62 37.25 -10.54
N PHE A 28 -30.85 36.18 -10.39
CA PHE A 28 -30.21 35.84 -9.11
C PHE A 28 -28.84 36.51 -8.99
N ASP A 29 -28.62 37.18 -7.86
CA ASP A 29 -27.32 37.67 -7.47
C ASP A 29 -26.53 36.55 -6.77
N LEU A 30 -25.46 36.11 -7.43
CA LEU A 30 -24.54 35.08 -6.92
C LEU A 30 -23.30 35.68 -6.25
N SER A 31 -23.15 37.00 -6.22
CA SER A 31 -22.04 37.68 -5.52
C SER A 31 -21.90 37.21 -4.06
N PRO A 32 -22.99 37.01 -3.29
CA PRO A 32 -22.91 36.47 -1.94
C PRO A 32 -22.39 35.02 -1.84
N LEU A 33 -22.47 34.23 -2.93
CA LEU A 33 -21.89 32.89 -2.99
C LEU A 33 -20.40 32.95 -3.36
N LEU A 34 -20.02 33.86 -4.26
CA LEU A 34 -18.62 34.11 -4.62
C LEU A 34 -17.82 34.65 -3.43
N GLU A 35 -18.40 35.55 -2.63
CA GLU A 35 -17.81 36.06 -1.39
C GLU A 35 -17.59 34.96 -0.34
N ARG A 36 -18.50 33.98 -0.29
CA ARG A 36 -18.43 32.82 0.62
C ARG A 36 -17.69 31.61 0.04
N LEU A 37 -17.16 31.73 -1.17
CA LEU A 37 -16.48 30.63 -1.85
C LEU A 37 -15.30 30.06 -1.03
N PRO A 38 -14.47 30.88 -0.36
CA PRO A 38 -13.44 30.36 0.55
C PRO A 38 -14.01 29.53 1.71
N GLU A 39 -15.15 29.92 2.27
CA GLU A 39 -15.83 29.17 3.34
C GLU A 39 -16.24 27.77 2.86
N PHE A 40 -16.88 27.68 1.69
CA PHE A 40 -17.31 26.41 1.12
C PHE A 40 -16.12 25.52 0.74
N THR A 41 -15.07 26.09 0.14
CA THR A 41 -13.85 25.34 -0.17
C THR A 41 -13.23 24.76 1.09
N ASN A 42 -13.14 25.54 2.17
CA ASN A 42 -12.63 25.05 3.46
C ASN A 42 -13.49 23.93 4.05
N GLN A 43 -14.83 24.03 3.93
CA GLN A 43 -15.74 22.99 4.40
C GLN A 43 -15.60 21.70 3.59
N VAL A 44 -15.50 21.79 2.26
CA VAL A 44 -15.27 20.64 1.37
C VAL A 44 -13.92 19.99 1.71
N GLN A 45 -12.86 20.78 1.82
CA GLN A 45 -11.53 20.29 2.17
C GLN A 45 -11.55 19.55 3.52
N ALA A 46 -12.19 20.13 4.54
CA ALA A 46 -12.32 19.48 5.86
C ALA A 46 -13.09 18.15 5.80
N ILE A 47 -14.07 18.00 4.91
CA ILE A 47 -14.80 16.75 4.68
C ILE A 47 -13.90 15.73 3.97
N GLU A 48 -13.16 16.16 2.95
CA GLU A 48 -12.22 15.31 2.22
C GLU A 48 -11.08 14.82 3.12
N ASP A 49 -10.51 15.69 3.94
CA ASP A 49 -9.46 15.34 4.90
C ASP A 49 -9.95 14.30 5.91
N LYS A 50 -11.17 14.47 6.45
CA LYS A 50 -11.80 13.47 7.33
C LYS A 50 -12.02 12.14 6.63
N ARG A 51 -12.44 12.15 5.37
CA ARG A 51 -12.61 10.93 4.56
C ARG A 51 -11.27 10.26 4.27
N ARG A 52 -10.23 11.05 4.02
CA ARG A 52 -8.85 10.57 3.80
C ARG A 52 -8.32 9.86 5.04
N VAL A 53 -8.31 10.55 6.19
CA VAL A 53 -7.85 9.98 7.46
C VAL A 53 -8.64 8.71 7.82
N ARG A 54 -9.97 8.73 7.65
CA ARG A 54 -10.79 7.53 7.87
C ARG A 54 -10.45 6.40 6.90
N GLY A 55 -10.13 6.73 5.64
CA GLY A 55 -9.72 5.76 4.63
C GLY A 55 -8.42 5.06 5.00
N GLU A 56 -7.41 5.82 5.44
CA GLU A 56 -6.12 5.31 5.89
C GLU A 56 -6.28 4.27 7.01
N VAL A 57 -7.08 4.57 8.04
CA VAL A 57 -7.35 3.62 9.13
C VAL A 57 -8.07 2.35 8.65
N LEU A 58 -8.99 2.48 7.68
CA LEU A 58 -9.70 1.33 7.11
C LEU A 58 -8.79 0.45 6.24
N ASP A 59 -7.81 1.06 5.56
CA ASP A 59 -6.79 0.36 4.79
C ASP A 59 -5.85 -0.41 5.74
N GLU A 60 -5.35 0.24 6.80
CA GLU A 60 -4.59 -0.42 7.88
C GLU A 60 -5.36 -1.57 8.54
N LEU A 61 -6.64 -1.36 8.86
CA LEU A 61 -7.52 -2.40 9.39
C LEU A 61 -7.59 -3.60 8.44
N THR A 62 -7.77 -3.36 7.15
CA THR A 62 -7.84 -4.42 6.13
C THR A 62 -6.53 -5.20 6.06
N ILE A 63 -5.41 -4.50 6.18
CA ILE A 63 -4.07 -5.06 6.21
C ILE A 63 -3.88 -5.96 7.44
N HIS A 64 -4.13 -5.44 8.64
CA HIS A 64 -3.97 -6.21 9.88
C HIS A 64 -4.89 -7.43 9.92
N ARG A 65 -6.15 -7.29 9.48
CA ARG A 65 -7.11 -8.39 9.40
C ARG A 65 -6.61 -9.52 8.51
N ARG A 66 -6.20 -9.20 7.27
CA ARG A 66 -5.73 -10.21 6.31
C ARG A 66 -4.46 -10.90 6.81
N SER A 67 -3.50 -10.16 7.35
CA SER A 67 -2.27 -10.73 7.91
C SER A 67 -2.55 -11.64 9.09
N ALA A 68 -3.40 -11.23 10.04
CA ALA A 68 -3.77 -12.06 11.18
C ALA A 68 -4.44 -13.36 10.73
N GLN A 69 -5.41 -13.29 9.81
CA GLN A 69 -6.11 -14.46 9.30
C GLN A 69 -5.17 -15.43 8.57
N GLU A 70 -4.24 -14.93 7.76
CA GLU A 70 -3.26 -15.76 7.06
C GLU A 70 -2.26 -16.41 8.02
N LEU A 71 -1.80 -15.68 9.05
CA LEU A 71 -0.91 -16.23 10.08
C LEU A 71 -1.59 -17.32 10.90
N LEU A 72 -2.84 -17.10 11.32
CA LEU A 72 -3.61 -18.10 12.06
C LEU A 72 -3.83 -19.37 11.22
N ARG A 73 -4.15 -19.20 9.93
CA ARG A 73 -4.27 -20.31 8.99
C ARG A 73 -2.94 -21.07 8.85
N THR A 74 -1.83 -20.35 8.70
CA THR A 74 -0.49 -20.94 8.58
C THR A 74 -0.12 -21.70 9.84
N LEU A 75 -0.37 -21.13 11.03
CA LEU A 75 -0.12 -21.79 12.31
C LEU A 75 -0.92 -23.09 12.43
N ALA A 76 -2.20 -23.07 12.09
CA ALA A 76 -3.05 -24.26 12.12
C ALA A 76 -2.59 -25.35 11.14
N GLU A 77 -2.16 -24.97 9.93
CA GLU A 77 -1.73 -25.91 8.89
C GLU A 77 -0.32 -26.50 9.15
N THR A 78 0.61 -25.68 9.65
CA THR A 78 2.05 -26.03 9.71
C THR A 78 2.53 -26.41 11.11
N LEU A 79 1.87 -25.90 12.15
CA LEU A 79 2.29 -26.03 13.54
C LEU A 79 1.07 -26.36 14.43
N PRO A 80 0.41 -27.50 14.22
CA PRO A 80 -0.84 -27.86 14.91
C PRO A 80 -0.69 -28.06 16.43
N SER A 81 0.54 -28.13 16.94
CA SER A 81 0.83 -28.20 18.38
C SER A 81 0.72 -26.84 19.09
N ILE A 82 0.69 -25.74 18.34
CA ILE A 82 0.51 -24.39 18.91
C ILE A 82 -0.98 -24.13 19.06
N ASP A 83 -1.42 -23.88 20.28
CA ASP A 83 -2.78 -23.43 20.52
C ASP A 83 -2.96 -22.01 19.92
N VAL A 84 -3.95 -21.87 19.04
CA VAL A 84 -4.37 -20.60 18.42
C VAL A 84 -5.89 -20.42 18.51
N ASN A 85 -6.58 -21.22 19.32
CA ASN A 85 -8.04 -21.22 19.38
C ASN A 85 -8.59 -19.92 19.96
N ASP A 86 -7.93 -19.36 20.97
CA ASP A 86 -8.27 -18.07 21.57
C ASP A 86 -8.15 -16.92 20.54
N LEU A 87 -7.07 -16.91 19.75
CA LEU A 87 -6.86 -15.90 18.70
C LEU A 87 -7.87 -16.06 17.56
N THR A 88 -8.16 -17.30 17.17
CA THR A 88 -9.17 -17.61 16.14
C THR A 88 -10.57 -17.20 16.60
N ALA A 89 -10.92 -17.43 17.87
CA ALA A 89 -12.20 -17.02 18.44
C ALA A 89 -12.35 -15.48 18.49
N ARG A 90 -11.31 -14.77 18.95
CA ARG A 90 -11.27 -13.29 18.93
C ARG A 90 -11.39 -12.73 17.51
N ALA A 91 -10.68 -13.34 16.55
CA ALA A 91 -10.74 -12.95 15.14
C ALA A 91 -12.16 -13.16 14.56
N ALA A 92 -12.80 -14.28 14.87
CA ALA A 92 -14.17 -14.56 14.43
C ALA A 92 -15.18 -13.55 14.99
N GLU A 93 -15.03 -13.15 16.25
CA GLU A 93 -15.88 -12.12 16.86
C GLU A 93 -15.67 -10.76 16.20
N LEU A 94 -14.43 -10.36 15.94
CA LEU A 94 -14.15 -9.11 15.23
C LEU A 94 -14.70 -9.10 13.79
N VAL A 95 -14.75 -10.24 13.10
CA VAL A 95 -15.41 -10.34 11.78
C VAL A 95 -16.92 -10.08 11.91
N ARG A 96 -17.57 -10.54 12.99
CA ARG A 96 -19.00 -10.29 13.22
C ARG A 96 -19.30 -8.82 13.55
N VAL A 97 -18.41 -8.18 14.30
CA VAL A 97 -18.56 -6.79 14.77
C VAL A 97 -18.00 -5.78 13.77
N ALA A 98 -17.35 -6.25 12.69
CA ALA A 98 -16.60 -5.40 11.76
C ALA A 98 -17.43 -4.20 11.25
N PRO A 99 -16.91 -2.97 11.40
CA PRO A 99 -17.64 -1.76 11.05
C PRO A 99 -17.90 -1.77 9.54
N ARG A 100 -19.16 -1.58 9.15
CA ARG A 100 -19.49 -1.28 7.76
C ARG A 100 -18.69 -0.05 7.33
N ARG A 101 -18.23 -0.01 6.08
CA ARG A 101 -17.43 1.11 5.51
C ARG A 101 -18.10 2.49 5.71
N SER A 102 -19.42 2.51 5.90
CA SER A 102 -20.28 3.67 6.15
C SER A 102 -20.80 3.81 7.60
N GLY A 103 -20.38 2.98 8.55
CA GLY A 103 -20.85 3.03 9.94
C GLY A 103 -20.23 4.16 10.75
N ALA A 104 -20.97 4.70 11.73
CA ALA A 104 -20.52 5.81 12.60
C ALA A 104 -19.44 5.43 13.64
N GLY A 105 -19.05 4.15 13.72
CA GLY A 105 -18.03 3.68 14.66
C GLY A 105 -16.62 4.17 14.34
N SER A 106 -15.79 4.27 15.37
CA SER A 106 -14.36 4.50 15.26
C SER A 106 -13.69 3.24 14.65
N PRO A 107 -13.03 3.35 13.49
CA PRO A 107 -12.30 2.23 12.91
C PRO A 107 -10.99 1.93 13.66
N ASP A 108 -10.52 2.85 14.52
CA ASP A 108 -9.27 2.70 15.27
C ASP A 108 -9.30 1.54 16.26
N ASP A 109 -10.35 1.40 17.07
CA ASP A 109 -10.46 0.33 18.07
C ASP A 109 -10.42 -1.06 17.42
N VAL A 110 -11.10 -1.17 16.27
CA VAL A 110 -11.18 -2.41 15.51
C VAL A 110 -9.84 -2.69 14.81
N ARG A 111 -9.19 -1.66 14.27
CA ARG A 111 -7.83 -1.76 13.71
C ARG A 111 -6.87 -2.29 14.77
N ASP A 112 -6.88 -1.69 15.95
CA ASP A 112 -5.96 -2.04 17.04
C ASP A 112 -6.22 -3.46 17.56
N ALA A 113 -7.48 -3.88 17.68
CA ALA A 113 -7.82 -5.25 18.03
C ALA A 113 -7.26 -6.27 17.00
N TRP A 114 -7.37 -6.00 15.69
CA TRP A 114 -6.77 -6.84 14.65
C TRP A 114 -5.25 -6.81 14.67
N ARG A 115 -4.64 -5.66 14.96
CA ARG A 115 -3.19 -5.52 15.13
C ARG A 115 -2.69 -6.38 16.29
N THR A 116 -3.36 -6.36 17.44
CA THR A 116 -2.99 -7.18 18.61
C THR A 116 -3.07 -8.68 18.28
N ILE A 117 -4.14 -9.14 17.61
CA ILE A 117 -4.24 -10.55 17.19
C ILE A 117 -3.08 -10.92 16.26
N ARG A 118 -2.73 -10.05 15.31
CA ARG A 118 -1.59 -10.25 14.41
C ARG A 118 -0.30 -10.41 15.21
N GLU A 119 0.00 -9.49 16.11
CA GLU A 119 1.25 -9.49 16.90
C GLU A 119 1.36 -10.72 17.81
N GLU A 120 0.26 -11.13 18.44
CA GLU A 120 0.23 -12.36 19.25
C GLU A 120 0.45 -13.62 18.39
N ALA A 121 -0.17 -13.68 17.20
CA ALA A 121 0.03 -14.79 16.27
C ALA A 121 1.49 -14.83 15.76
N GLU A 122 2.07 -13.68 15.45
CA GLU A 122 3.50 -13.55 15.09
C GLU A 122 4.39 -14.04 16.23
N GLY A 123 4.11 -13.62 17.47
CA GLY A 123 4.83 -14.06 18.66
C GLY A 123 4.83 -15.58 18.82
N ARG A 124 3.66 -16.22 18.64
CA ARG A 124 3.52 -17.68 18.69
C ARG A 124 4.27 -18.38 17.56
N PHE A 125 4.18 -17.86 16.34
CA PHE A 125 4.92 -18.37 15.19
C PHE A 125 6.43 -18.30 15.42
N HIS A 126 6.93 -17.16 15.92
CA HIS A 126 8.35 -16.97 16.20
C HIS A 126 8.87 -17.85 17.33
N ALA A 127 8.10 -18.00 18.41
CA ALA A 127 8.44 -18.86 19.54
C ALA A 127 8.57 -20.33 19.11
N ALA A 128 7.61 -20.81 18.31
CA ALA A 128 7.64 -22.18 17.83
C ALA A 128 8.68 -22.44 16.74
N SER A 129 9.05 -21.41 15.97
CA SER A 129 10.13 -21.48 14.99
C SER A 129 11.52 -21.40 15.64
N GLY A 130 11.63 -21.19 16.96
CA GLY A 130 12.91 -21.17 17.69
C GLY A 130 13.90 -20.10 17.18
N GLY A 131 13.42 -18.99 16.63
CA GLY A 131 14.25 -17.95 16.00
C GLY A 131 14.97 -18.38 14.70
N LYS A 132 14.82 -19.64 14.27
CA LYS A 132 15.20 -20.09 12.94
C LYS A 132 13.96 -20.00 12.07
N VAL A 133 13.98 -19.16 11.04
CA VAL A 133 13.00 -19.22 9.96
C VAL A 133 12.86 -20.70 9.58
N CYS A 134 11.70 -21.30 9.85
CA CYS A 134 11.49 -22.71 9.53
C CYS A 134 11.70 -22.86 8.03
N ARG A 135 12.83 -23.46 7.68
CA ARG A 135 13.05 -24.12 6.41
C ARG A 135 11.98 -25.21 6.39
N HIS A 136 10.89 -24.97 5.67
CA HIS A 136 9.88 -25.98 5.42
C HIS A 136 10.62 -27.26 5.02
N LYS A 137 10.36 -28.37 5.72
CA LYS A 137 10.87 -29.68 5.28
C LYS A 137 10.18 -29.98 3.96
N ASP A 138 10.97 -29.92 2.90
CA ASP A 138 10.62 -30.37 1.55
C ASP A 138 10.12 -31.81 1.63
N ASN A 139 8.84 -32.03 1.39
CA ASN A 139 8.33 -33.35 1.07
C ASN A 139 8.31 -33.51 -0.45
N ASN A 140 9.46 -33.32 -1.08
CA ASN A 140 9.70 -33.68 -2.46
C ASN A 140 10.81 -34.73 -2.48
N THR A 141 10.39 -35.99 -2.46
CA THR A 141 11.23 -37.14 -2.76
C THR A 141 11.75 -36.96 -4.18
N ASN A 142 12.96 -36.42 -4.32
CA ASN A 142 13.98 -36.65 -5.35
C ASN A 142 15.02 -35.51 -5.27
N ALA A 143 16.01 -35.68 -4.40
CA ALA A 143 17.25 -34.91 -4.43
C ALA A 143 18.35 -35.78 -5.04
N PRO A 144 19.24 -35.21 -5.86
CA PRO A 144 20.65 -35.44 -5.71
C PRO A 144 21.22 -34.27 -4.91
N ASP A 145 21.84 -34.67 -3.81
CA ASP A 145 22.77 -33.93 -2.97
C ASP A 145 23.78 -33.14 -3.80
N GLU A 146 24.07 -31.90 -3.42
CA GLU A 146 25.43 -31.34 -3.49
C GLU A 146 25.49 -29.95 -2.83
N SER A 147 26.19 -29.94 -1.70
CA SER A 147 26.66 -28.76 -0.98
C SER A 147 27.97 -28.26 -1.61
N CYS A 148 28.16 -26.93 -1.57
CA CYS A 148 29.40 -26.22 -1.22
C CYS A 148 29.74 -25.03 -2.15
N ASN A 149 30.20 -23.98 -1.48
CA ASN A 149 30.81 -22.77 -2.03
C ASN A 149 32.10 -23.07 -2.83
N ASN A 150 32.33 -22.36 -3.94
CA ASN A 150 33.42 -21.37 -4.12
C ASN A 150 33.59 -20.99 -5.60
N ALA A 151 34.21 -19.82 -5.80
CA ALA A 151 34.68 -19.19 -7.05
C ALA A 151 35.29 -20.17 -8.09
N ASN A 152 35.30 -19.91 -9.40
CA ASN A 152 35.79 -18.72 -10.10
C ASN A 152 35.46 -18.76 -11.61
N ASP A 153 35.55 -17.60 -12.25
CA ASP A 153 35.88 -17.31 -13.67
C ASP A 153 34.87 -17.48 -14.84
N ASN A 154 34.80 -16.38 -15.60
CA ASN A 154 33.93 -15.96 -16.71
C ASN A 154 34.46 -16.48 -18.08
N PRO A 155 33.69 -16.49 -19.21
CA PRO A 155 33.15 -15.25 -19.79
C PRO A 155 31.82 -15.30 -20.60
N LYS A 156 31.10 -14.17 -20.57
CA LYS A 156 30.05 -13.65 -21.50
C LYS A 156 28.66 -14.34 -21.51
N ASP A 157 27.77 -13.79 -20.69
CA ASP A 157 26.30 -13.85 -20.87
C ASP A 157 25.72 -12.47 -20.43
N PRO A 158 24.64 -11.94 -21.03
CA PRO A 158 24.22 -10.56 -20.82
C PRO A 158 23.75 -10.38 -19.37
N GLN A 159 24.43 -9.48 -18.67
CA GLN A 159 24.08 -8.88 -17.39
C GLN A 159 22.84 -9.49 -16.72
N ARG A 160 23.07 -10.49 -15.87
CA ARG A 160 22.23 -10.67 -14.69
C ARG A 160 22.28 -9.34 -13.95
N THR A 161 21.24 -8.53 -14.11
CA THR A 161 20.95 -7.37 -13.27
C THR A 161 20.70 -7.90 -11.87
N SER A 162 21.77 -8.14 -11.13
CA SER A 162 21.74 -8.29 -9.69
C SER A 162 21.11 -7.01 -9.14
N ALA A 163 19.86 -7.10 -8.74
CA ALA A 163 19.16 -6.02 -8.05
C ALA A 163 19.94 -5.66 -6.78
N SER A 164 20.85 -4.71 -6.86
CA SER A 164 21.27 -3.90 -5.71
C SER A 164 20.39 -2.66 -5.68
N SER A 165 19.08 -2.86 -5.50
CA SER A 165 18.25 -1.80 -4.94
C SER A 165 18.61 -1.79 -3.47
N ASN A 166 19.55 -0.94 -3.06
CA ASN A 166 19.89 -0.84 -1.65
C ASN A 166 18.60 -0.52 -0.89
N ALA A 167 18.38 -1.17 0.26
CA ALA A 167 17.22 -0.90 1.12
C ALA A 167 16.94 0.60 1.33
N ASP A 168 17.99 1.43 1.27
CA ASP A 168 17.94 2.89 1.34
C ASP A 168 17.26 3.57 0.13
N ASP A 169 17.49 3.05 -1.08
CA ASP A 169 16.81 3.53 -2.28
C ASP A 169 15.31 3.26 -2.20
N LEU A 170 14.92 2.08 -1.72
CA LEU A 170 13.51 1.72 -1.52
C LEU A 170 12.85 2.56 -0.43
N ARG A 171 13.54 2.86 0.67
CA ARG A 171 13.02 3.75 1.73
C ARG A 171 12.70 5.13 1.20
N THR A 172 13.60 5.68 0.39
CA THR A 172 13.42 7.02 -0.19
C THR A 172 12.36 7.00 -1.28
N ALA A 173 12.38 5.96 -2.13
CA ALA A 173 11.51 5.87 -3.29
C ALA A 173 10.08 5.42 -2.94
N CYS A 174 9.87 4.70 -1.84
CA CYS A 174 8.59 4.07 -1.51
C CYS A 174 8.13 4.37 -0.06
N PRO A 175 7.94 5.65 0.32
CA PRO A 175 7.64 6.03 1.70
C PRO A 175 6.31 5.48 2.21
N GLU A 176 5.29 5.36 1.35
CA GLU A 176 3.99 4.81 1.75
C GLU A 176 4.10 3.32 2.05
N ALA A 177 4.82 2.57 1.22
CA ALA A 177 5.06 1.15 1.47
C ALA A 177 5.82 0.90 2.79
N MET A 178 6.74 1.79 3.17
CA MET A 178 7.50 1.67 4.42
C MET A 178 6.65 1.79 5.68
N GLN A 179 5.53 2.54 5.64
CA GLN A 179 4.60 2.63 6.78
C GLN A 179 4.02 1.26 7.15
N PHE A 180 3.84 0.38 6.16
CA PHE A 180 3.29 -0.96 6.36
C PHE A 180 4.35 -2.01 6.71
N ILE A 181 5.56 -1.87 6.14
CA ILE A 181 6.63 -2.87 6.26
C ILE A 181 7.46 -2.66 7.53
N GLY A 182 7.60 -1.42 8.00
CA GLY A 182 8.43 -1.04 9.14
C GLY A 182 9.85 -0.60 8.77
N ASP A 183 10.72 -0.45 9.77
CA ASP A 183 12.09 0.07 9.61
C ASP A 183 13.04 -0.99 8.99
N VAL A 184 13.43 -0.83 7.72
CA VAL A 184 14.20 -1.82 6.93
C VAL A 184 15.70 -1.51 6.88
N ARG A 185 16.51 -1.99 7.82
CA ARG A 185 17.93 -1.60 7.92
C ARG A 185 18.88 -2.41 7.05
N SER A 186 18.39 -3.50 6.46
CA SER A 186 19.16 -4.39 5.60
C SER A 186 18.25 -5.12 4.62
N ASP A 187 18.84 -5.71 3.58
CA ASP A 187 18.14 -6.59 2.64
C ASP A 187 17.42 -7.75 3.34
N ARG A 188 18.03 -8.26 4.43
CA ARG A 188 17.43 -9.31 5.25
C ARG A 188 16.18 -8.81 5.97
N ASP A 189 16.24 -7.61 6.56
CA ASP A 189 15.08 -7.00 7.23
C ASP A 189 13.96 -6.74 6.22
N LEU A 190 14.30 -6.33 4.99
CA LEU A 190 13.35 -6.12 3.91
C LEU A 190 12.63 -7.42 3.58
N ILE A 191 13.38 -8.48 3.31
CA ILE A 191 12.82 -9.78 2.94
C ILE A 191 11.92 -10.30 4.06
N MET A 192 12.33 -10.19 5.32
CA MET A 192 11.51 -10.64 6.46
C MET A 192 10.25 -9.79 6.65
N GLY A 193 10.37 -8.46 6.61
CA GLY A 193 9.25 -7.54 6.76
C GLY A 193 8.22 -7.71 5.65
N VAL A 194 8.66 -7.77 4.40
CA VAL A 194 7.79 -7.97 3.24
C VAL A 194 7.16 -9.36 3.25
N SER A 195 7.93 -10.40 3.59
CA SER A 195 7.38 -11.76 3.72
C SER A 195 6.24 -11.80 4.74
N ARG A 196 6.36 -11.11 5.88
CA ARG A 196 5.31 -11.02 6.90
C ARG A 196 4.06 -10.30 6.39
N MET A 197 4.25 -9.23 5.61
CA MET A 197 3.16 -8.38 5.13
C MET A 197 2.49 -8.84 3.83
N ARG A 198 3.08 -9.81 3.12
CA ARG A 198 2.61 -10.27 1.79
C ARG A 198 1.12 -10.66 1.75
N GLY A 199 0.62 -11.30 2.80
CA GLY A 199 -0.78 -11.73 2.89
C GLY A 199 -1.76 -10.56 2.95
N ALA A 200 -1.33 -9.44 3.54
CA ALA A 200 -2.12 -8.21 3.61
C ALA A 200 -2.46 -7.66 2.22
N PHE A 201 -1.50 -7.81 1.29
CA PHE A 201 -1.58 -7.38 -0.09
C PHE A 201 -2.05 -8.49 -1.04
N GLY A 202 -2.68 -9.55 -0.51
CA GLY A 202 -3.30 -10.61 -1.33
C GLY A 202 -2.30 -11.52 -2.04
N VAL A 203 -1.04 -11.53 -1.61
CA VAL A 203 -0.02 -12.48 -2.10
C VAL A 203 -0.06 -13.72 -1.21
N SER A 204 -0.46 -14.86 -1.77
CA SER A 204 -0.47 -16.14 -1.04
C SER A 204 0.94 -16.66 -0.78
N ALA A 205 1.10 -17.53 0.22
CA ALA A 205 2.37 -18.22 0.48
C ALA A 205 2.94 -18.91 -0.77
N SER A 206 2.11 -19.68 -1.49
CA SER A 206 2.50 -20.35 -2.74
C SER A 206 2.88 -19.38 -3.86
N GLY A 207 2.19 -18.24 -3.96
CA GLY A 207 2.51 -17.20 -4.94
C GLY A 207 3.82 -16.49 -4.65
N TRP A 208 4.13 -16.32 -3.36
CA TRP A 208 5.38 -15.74 -2.88
C TRP A 208 6.57 -16.66 -3.11
N GLU A 209 6.46 -17.94 -2.72
CA GLU A 209 7.51 -18.94 -2.95
C GLU A 209 7.84 -19.07 -4.43
N LYS A 210 6.81 -19.10 -5.29
CA LYS A 210 7.00 -19.09 -6.74
C LYS A 210 7.75 -17.84 -7.21
N ALA A 211 7.43 -16.66 -6.67
CA ALA A 211 8.14 -15.43 -7.03
C ALA A 211 9.61 -15.46 -6.59
N ILE A 212 9.90 -15.95 -5.38
CA ILE A 212 11.28 -16.13 -4.90
C ILE A 212 12.06 -17.07 -5.83
N LEU A 213 11.45 -18.18 -6.26
CA LEU A 213 12.09 -19.12 -7.19
C LEU A 213 12.33 -18.50 -8.57
N GLU A 214 11.46 -17.61 -9.03
CA GLU A 214 11.53 -17.04 -10.37
C GLU A 214 12.48 -15.85 -10.49
N ILE A 215 12.51 -14.96 -9.50
CA ILE A 215 13.25 -13.69 -9.57
C ILE A 215 14.16 -13.44 -8.36
N GLY A 216 14.20 -14.34 -7.39
CA GLY A 216 15.00 -14.21 -6.17
C GLY A 216 14.28 -13.44 -5.05
N ALA A 217 14.65 -13.72 -3.80
CA ALA A 217 13.96 -13.19 -2.62
C ALA A 217 14.02 -11.67 -2.48
N LEU A 218 15.18 -11.07 -2.74
CA LEU A 218 15.36 -9.63 -2.66
C LEU A 218 14.53 -8.91 -3.72
N CYS A 219 14.59 -9.38 -4.98
CA CYS A 219 13.83 -8.80 -6.09
C CYS A 219 12.32 -8.98 -5.89
N ALA A 220 11.86 -10.15 -5.42
CA ALA A 220 10.46 -10.38 -5.07
C ALA A 220 10.00 -9.41 -3.95
N SER A 221 10.87 -9.13 -2.98
CA SER A 221 10.57 -8.19 -1.90
C SER A 221 10.47 -6.76 -2.39
N ALA A 222 11.44 -6.30 -3.18
CA ALA A 222 11.41 -5.00 -3.84
C ALA A 222 10.18 -4.86 -4.76
N THR A 223 9.80 -5.93 -5.47
CA THR A 223 8.62 -5.94 -6.36
C THR A 223 7.35 -5.72 -5.55
N LEU A 224 7.20 -6.38 -4.40
CA LEU A 224 6.01 -6.20 -3.57
C LEU A 224 5.98 -4.80 -2.93
N VAL A 225 7.12 -4.28 -2.47
CA VAL A 225 7.24 -2.88 -2.01
C VAL A 225 6.77 -1.91 -3.09
N TYR A 226 7.27 -2.08 -4.32
CA TYR A 226 6.87 -1.28 -5.47
C TYR A 226 5.36 -1.35 -5.74
N VAL A 227 4.77 -2.56 -5.69
CA VAL A 227 3.32 -2.75 -5.89
C VAL A 227 2.50 -2.05 -4.80
N ILE A 228 2.94 -2.12 -3.54
CA ILE A 228 2.29 -1.44 -2.41
C ILE A 228 2.34 0.08 -2.62
N GLU A 229 3.51 0.60 -3.01
CA GLU A 229 3.70 2.01 -3.30
C GLU A 229 2.79 2.47 -4.43
N MET A 230 2.67 1.69 -5.51
CA MET A 230 1.75 1.98 -6.63
C MET A 230 0.27 1.92 -6.22
N GLN A 231 -0.08 1.10 -5.25
CA GLN A 231 -1.43 1.06 -4.71
C GLN A 231 -1.74 2.31 -3.87
N ALA A 232 -0.78 2.77 -3.07
CA ALA A 232 -0.91 3.96 -2.23
C ALA A 232 -0.87 5.26 -3.05
N ARG A 233 -0.06 5.29 -4.11
CA ARG A 233 0.02 6.42 -5.04
C ARG A 233 -1.25 6.54 -5.85
N ARG A 234 -2.08 7.50 -5.46
CA ARG A 234 -3.09 8.09 -6.34
C ARG A 234 -2.37 9.01 -7.33
N ALA A 235 -1.68 8.44 -8.31
CA ALA A 235 -1.11 9.23 -9.38
C ALA A 235 -2.23 10.02 -10.08
N THR A 236 -1.98 11.29 -10.35
CA THR A 236 -2.92 12.16 -11.07
C THR A 236 -3.17 11.56 -12.46
N GLY A 237 -4.29 10.85 -12.63
CA GLY A 237 -4.72 10.28 -13.91
C GLY A 237 -4.70 8.75 -14.04
N SER A 238 -4.34 7.99 -13.00
CA SER A 238 -4.42 6.52 -13.01
C SER A 238 -5.22 5.99 -11.82
N ASP A 239 -6.10 5.02 -12.07
CA ASP A 239 -6.85 4.36 -11.00
C ASP A 239 -5.91 3.54 -10.10
N PRO A 240 -6.09 3.59 -8.76
CA PRO A 240 -5.31 2.77 -7.84
C PRO A 240 -5.39 1.28 -8.16
N VAL A 241 -4.32 0.53 -7.89
CA VAL A 241 -4.29 -0.92 -8.10
C VAL A 241 -5.32 -1.61 -7.20
N GLU A 242 -6.42 -2.10 -7.78
CA GLU A 242 -7.48 -2.77 -7.01
C GLU A 242 -7.09 -4.16 -6.50
N ASN A 243 -6.17 -4.84 -7.19
CA ASN A 243 -5.72 -6.20 -6.86
C ASN A 243 -4.18 -6.29 -6.78
N PRO A 244 -3.56 -5.90 -5.66
CA PRO A 244 -2.11 -5.90 -5.48
C PRO A 244 -1.48 -7.28 -5.69
N GLY A 245 -2.09 -8.37 -5.18
CA GLY A 245 -1.57 -9.73 -5.36
C GLY A 245 -1.62 -10.22 -6.81
N GLY A 246 -2.66 -9.83 -7.56
CA GLY A 246 -2.73 -10.06 -9.00
C GLY A 246 -1.64 -9.31 -9.75
N TYR A 247 -1.46 -8.03 -9.42
CA TYR A 247 -0.47 -7.15 -10.04
C TYR A 247 0.97 -7.60 -9.75
N PHE A 248 1.27 -7.98 -8.51
CA PHE A 248 2.54 -8.58 -8.10
C PHE A 248 2.91 -9.78 -8.97
N ARG A 249 1.99 -10.74 -9.16
CA ARG A 249 2.24 -11.91 -10.02
C ARG A 249 2.46 -11.54 -11.48
N ALA A 250 1.77 -10.52 -11.98
CA ALA A 250 1.99 -10.01 -13.33
C ALA A 250 3.41 -9.41 -13.46
N MET A 251 3.84 -8.67 -12.43
CA MET A 251 5.14 -8.01 -12.43
C MET A 251 6.31 -8.99 -12.31
N VAL A 252 6.17 -10.01 -11.47
CA VAL A 252 7.12 -11.13 -11.40
C VAL A 252 7.32 -11.76 -12.79
N ARG A 253 6.24 -12.00 -13.55
CA ARG A 253 6.33 -12.56 -14.91
C ARG A 253 7.05 -11.62 -15.88
N LEU A 254 6.82 -10.31 -15.78
CA LEU A 254 7.47 -9.32 -16.65
C LEU A 254 8.97 -9.18 -16.35
N ILE A 255 9.33 -9.15 -15.07
CA ILE A 255 10.73 -9.12 -14.61
C ILE A 255 11.45 -10.40 -15.06
N LYS A 256 10.85 -11.57 -14.83
CA LYS A 256 11.40 -12.87 -15.28
C LYS A 256 11.62 -12.90 -16.79
N ALA A 257 10.73 -12.28 -17.56
CA ALA A 257 10.85 -12.19 -19.02
C ALA A 257 11.81 -11.09 -19.50
N GLY A 258 12.47 -10.36 -18.60
CA GLY A 258 13.36 -9.23 -18.93
C GLY A 258 12.63 -8.03 -19.56
N ARG A 259 11.29 -7.96 -19.41
CA ARG A 259 10.46 -6.90 -19.99
C ARG A 259 10.15 -5.76 -19.03
N PHE A 260 10.64 -5.86 -17.80
CA PHE A 260 10.51 -4.82 -16.79
C PHE A 260 11.78 -4.77 -15.94
N ASP A 261 12.39 -3.59 -15.84
CA ASP A 261 13.55 -3.34 -14.99
C ASP A 261 13.10 -2.59 -13.73
N LEU A 262 12.93 -3.37 -12.66
CA LEU A 262 12.48 -2.85 -11.38
C LEU A 262 13.45 -1.84 -10.76
N THR A 263 14.76 -2.07 -10.90
CA THR A 263 15.79 -1.21 -10.30
C THR A 263 15.74 0.17 -10.95
N ARG A 264 15.64 0.21 -12.28
CA ARG A 264 15.50 1.46 -13.03
C ARG A 264 14.27 2.25 -12.59
N GLU A 265 13.13 1.59 -12.47
CA GLU A 265 11.88 2.25 -12.06
C GLU A 265 11.98 2.86 -10.65
N ILE A 266 12.56 2.11 -9.70
CA ILE A 266 12.77 2.61 -8.33
C ILE A 266 13.67 3.85 -8.31
N LEU A 267 14.74 3.85 -9.11
CA LEU A 267 15.64 5.00 -9.23
C LEU A 267 14.95 6.22 -9.87
N GLU A 268 14.13 6.01 -10.91
CA GLU A 268 13.34 7.07 -11.54
C GLU A 268 12.33 7.68 -10.55
N MET A 269 11.66 6.84 -9.75
CA MET A 269 10.77 7.31 -8.68
C MET A 269 11.50 8.08 -7.60
N LYS A 270 12.67 7.60 -7.15
CA LYS A 270 13.52 8.30 -6.17
C LYS A 270 13.88 9.68 -6.69
N ALA A 271 14.35 9.78 -7.93
CA ALA A 271 14.73 11.05 -8.54
C ALA A 271 13.54 12.02 -8.63
N HIS A 272 12.34 11.54 -8.94
CA HIS A 272 11.12 12.36 -8.95
C HIS A 272 10.80 12.89 -7.55
N ILE A 273 10.83 12.05 -6.52
CA ILE A 273 10.58 12.46 -5.13
C ILE A 273 11.59 13.51 -4.68
N THR A 274 12.88 13.29 -4.90
CA THR A 274 13.95 14.24 -4.53
C THR A 274 13.80 15.59 -5.24
N ARG A 275 13.37 15.61 -6.51
CA ARG A 275 13.10 16.86 -7.24
C ARG A 275 11.85 17.58 -6.74
N SER A 276 10.83 16.84 -6.35
CA SER A 276 9.57 17.40 -5.84
C SER A 276 9.66 17.90 -4.39
N ASN A 277 10.65 17.45 -3.62
CA ASN A 277 10.82 17.82 -2.21
C ASN A 277 12.31 18.08 -1.86
N PRO A 278 12.84 19.29 -2.12
CA PRO A 278 14.27 19.60 -1.98
C PRO A 278 14.79 19.59 -0.52
N LEU A 279 13.92 19.45 0.49
CA LEU A 279 14.31 19.44 1.91
C LEU A 279 14.76 18.07 2.43
N VAL A 280 14.52 16.97 1.68
CA VAL A 280 14.92 15.60 2.10
C VAL A 280 16.39 15.31 1.76
N GLY A 281 17.00 16.03 0.82
CA GLY A 281 18.38 15.80 0.37
C GLY A 281 19.48 16.26 1.33
N LEU A 282 19.15 16.98 2.41
CA LEU A 282 20.12 17.53 3.36
C LEU A 282 20.35 16.66 4.60
N ALA A 283 19.63 15.55 4.76
CA ALA A 283 19.72 14.68 5.94
C ALA A 283 20.66 13.47 5.76
N SER A 284 21.37 13.36 4.64
CA SER A 284 22.27 12.23 4.34
C SER A 284 23.71 12.67 4.00
N ALA A 285 24.15 13.83 4.48
CA ALA A 285 25.55 14.27 4.41
C ALA A 285 26.26 14.07 5.75
#